data_AF-A0A7L2VD28-F1
#
_entry.id   AF-A0A7L2VD28-F1
#
_cell.length_a   1.000
_cell.length_b   1.000
_cell.length_c   1.000
_cell.angle_alpha   90.00
_cell.angle_beta   90.00
_cell.angle_gamma   90.00
#
_symmetry.space_group_name_H-M   'P 1'
#
loop_
_entity.id
_entity.type
_entity.pdbx_description
1 polymer ?
#
loop_
_entity_poly.entity_id
_entity_poly.type
_entity_poly.pdbx_seq_one_letter_code
_entity_poly.pdbx_strand_id
1 'polypeptide(L)'
;LHIVILASILFLIVYWLIRDSHRVTNLNGKHVFITGCDTGLGNSLAKWLDKRGFCVIAACATEKGGQELRSCCSLSLKTVNLNLADSDSISRAVAFVTKETAGKGLFGLVSHAEGTAPVAPTDWLRLEDFHSVMDVSLLGLIEITLKLLPLLKKAKGRVVNLINTTGLMAFVGGGYKLSTWGMEAFSDTLRREMQLFGVKVSIVEHGFFRAGVVNSDVIEQHLVRLWNRLTPEIRDSYGEKYFID
;
A
#
# COMPACT_ATOMS: atom_id res chain seq x y z
N LEU A 1 -43.80 8.28 16.57
CA LEU A 1 -42.49 8.81 16.12
C LEU A 1 -41.33 8.32 17.00
N HIS A 2 -41.31 8.59 18.31
CA HIS A 2 -40.21 8.17 19.21
C HIS A 2 -39.94 6.66 19.27
N ILE A 3 -40.98 5.81 19.27
CA ILE A 3 -40.83 4.35 19.27
C ILE A 3 -40.15 3.85 17.97
N VAL A 4 -40.51 4.44 16.83
CA VAL A 4 -39.91 4.08 15.53
C VAL A 4 -38.43 4.48 15.50
N ILE A 5 -38.09 5.68 15.99
CA ILE A 5 -36.71 6.15 16.08
C ILE A 5 -35.88 5.23 16.99
N LEU A 6 -36.39 4.87 18.18
CA LEU A 6 -35.72 3.96 19.10
C LEU A 6 -35.52 2.57 18.50
N ALA A 7 -36.52 2.03 17.80
CA ALA A 7 -36.42 0.75 17.12
C ALA A 7 -35.38 0.78 15.98
N SER A 8 -35.31 1.86 15.20
CA SER A 8 -34.30 2.03 14.16
C SER A 8 -32.88 2.13 14.73
N ILE A 9 -32.70 2.88 15.83
CA ILE A 9 -31.40 2.96 16.52
C ILE A 9 -30.98 1.59 17.06
N LEU A 10 -31.90 0.88 17.74
CA LEU A 10 -31.63 -0.46 18.27
C LEU A 10 -31.27 -1.44 17.14
N PHE A 11 -32.01 -1.41 16.03
CA PHE A 11 -31.72 -2.23 14.86
C PHE A 11 -30.33 -1.95 14.29
N LEU A 12 -29.94 -0.66 14.16
CA LEU A 12 -28.61 -0.28 13.70
C LEU A 12 -27.52 -0.76 14.67
N ILE A 13 -27.73 -0.63 15.99
CA ILE A 13 -26.79 -1.13 17.01
C ILE A 13 -26.63 -2.64 16.89
N VAL A 14 -27.72 -3.39 16.83
CA VAL A 14 -27.70 -4.86 16.71
C VAL A 14 -27.01 -5.27 15.40
N TYR A 15 -27.34 -4.61 14.29
CA TYR A 15 -26.68 -4.84 13.00
C TYR A 15 -25.17 -4.59 13.08
N TRP A 16 -24.76 -3.49 13.71
CA TRP A 16 -23.36 -3.12 13.89
C TRP A 16 -22.61 -4.14 14.76
N LEU A 17 -23.22 -4.59 15.87
CA LEU A 17 -22.68 -5.62 16.75
C LEU A 17 -22.51 -6.98 16.03
N ILE A 18 -23.52 -7.41 15.26
CA ILE A 18 -23.44 -8.66 14.48
C ILE A 18 -22.34 -8.55 13.44
N ARG A 19 -22.31 -7.43 12.69
CA ARG A 19 -21.30 -7.19 11.65
C ARG A 19 -19.88 -7.24 12.21
N ASP A 20 -19.62 -6.58 13.33
CA ASP A 20 -18.30 -6.55 13.98
C ASP A 20 -17.94 -7.88 14.67
N SER A 21 -18.94 -8.72 15.00
CA SER A 21 -18.68 -10.05 15.56
C SER A 21 -18.04 -11.03 14.56
N HIS A 22 -18.14 -10.74 13.25
CA HIS A 22 -17.59 -11.61 12.21
C HIS A 22 -16.06 -11.61 12.23
N ARG A 23 -15.50 -12.58 12.96
CA ARG A 23 -14.08 -12.88 12.93
C ARG A 23 -13.77 -13.89 11.83
N VAL A 24 -12.61 -13.73 11.21
CA VAL A 24 -12.06 -14.76 10.33
C VAL A 24 -11.69 -15.96 11.21
N THR A 25 -12.41 -17.07 11.06
CA THR A 25 -12.13 -18.34 11.74
C THR A 25 -11.07 -19.13 10.97
N ASN A 26 -10.40 -20.09 11.62
CA ASN A 26 -9.38 -20.97 11.01
C ASN A 26 -8.27 -20.20 10.29
N LEU A 27 -7.42 -19.53 11.06
CA LEU A 27 -6.31 -18.71 10.54
C LEU A 27 -5.15 -19.55 10.01
N ASN A 28 -4.97 -20.75 10.56
CA ASN A 28 -3.91 -21.67 10.15
C ASN A 28 -4.03 -22.03 8.67
N GLY A 29 -2.93 -21.85 7.93
CA GLY A 29 -2.86 -22.15 6.49
C GLY A 29 -3.45 -21.06 5.59
N LYS A 30 -3.92 -19.93 6.14
CA LYS A 30 -4.31 -18.76 5.35
C LYS A 30 -3.07 -17.92 5.06
N HIS A 31 -2.69 -17.90 3.79
CA HIS A 31 -1.54 -17.15 3.32
C HIS A 31 -1.92 -15.69 3.07
N VAL A 32 -1.16 -14.77 3.66
CA VAL A 32 -1.31 -13.34 3.44
C VAL A 32 0.00 -12.79 2.90
N PHE A 33 -0.06 -12.20 1.70
CA PHE A 33 1.07 -11.52 1.09
C PHE A 33 0.96 -10.02 1.33
N ILE A 34 2.04 -9.40 1.81
CA ILE A 34 2.07 -7.98 2.18
C ILE A 34 3.27 -7.35 1.48
N THR A 35 3.07 -6.26 0.74
CA THR A 35 4.17 -5.49 0.14
C THR A 35 4.60 -4.34 1.06
N GLY A 36 5.84 -3.83 0.89
CA GLY A 36 6.34 -2.70 1.67
C GLY A 36 6.57 -3.04 3.15
N CYS A 37 7.24 -4.16 3.45
CA CYS A 37 7.41 -4.67 4.81
C CYS A 37 8.74 -4.28 5.48
N ASP A 38 9.60 -3.49 4.82
CA ASP A 38 10.87 -3.04 5.41
C ASP A 38 10.64 -2.27 6.71
N THR A 39 9.71 -1.32 6.69
CA THR A 39 9.41 -0.43 7.80
C THR A 39 7.90 -0.17 7.96
N GLY A 40 7.56 0.75 8.87
CA GLY A 40 6.25 1.38 8.89
C GLY A 40 5.06 0.45 9.12
N LEU A 41 4.00 0.69 8.34
CA LEU A 41 2.71 0.03 8.50
C LEU A 41 2.77 -1.42 8.02
N GLY A 42 3.43 -1.68 6.89
CA GLY A 42 3.59 -3.02 6.34
C GLY A 42 4.33 -3.94 7.30
N ASN A 43 5.45 -3.47 7.87
CA ASN A 43 6.23 -4.22 8.86
C ASN A 43 5.42 -4.55 10.13
N SER A 44 4.70 -3.55 10.66
CA SER A 44 3.88 -3.69 11.85
C SER A 44 2.72 -4.66 11.62
N LEU A 45 2.08 -4.58 10.45
CA LEU A 45 1.00 -5.47 10.05
C LEU A 45 1.49 -6.91 9.87
N ALA A 46 2.66 -7.12 9.26
CA ALA A 46 3.26 -8.43 9.10
C ALA A 46 3.49 -9.12 10.45
N LYS A 47 4.10 -8.40 11.41
CA LYS A 47 4.29 -8.87 12.79
C LYS A 47 2.97 -9.18 13.48
N TRP A 48 1.95 -8.35 13.30
CA TRP A 48 0.66 -8.52 13.95
C TRP A 48 -0.11 -9.73 13.39
N LEU A 49 -0.09 -9.95 12.08
CA LEU A 49 -0.73 -11.11 11.44
C LEU A 49 -0.01 -12.41 11.78
N ASP A 50 1.32 -12.40 11.82
CA ASP A 50 2.13 -13.55 12.23
C ASP A 50 1.77 -14.00 13.66
N LYS A 51 1.71 -13.06 14.61
CA LYS A 51 1.28 -13.32 16.00
C LYS A 51 -0.14 -13.89 16.12
N ARG A 52 -0.99 -13.69 15.11
CA ARG A 52 -2.35 -14.25 15.06
C ARG A 52 -2.43 -15.62 14.38
N GLY A 53 -1.32 -16.16 13.87
CA GLY A 53 -1.23 -17.48 13.26
C GLY A 53 -1.53 -17.51 11.76
N PHE A 54 -1.45 -16.37 11.07
CA PHE A 54 -1.47 -16.37 9.61
C PHE A 54 -0.12 -16.84 9.04
N CYS A 55 -0.14 -17.44 7.84
CA CYS A 55 1.07 -17.71 7.09
C CYS A 55 1.46 -16.44 6.30
N VAL A 56 2.28 -15.58 6.91
CA VAL A 56 2.61 -14.28 6.33
C VAL A 56 3.78 -14.41 5.34
N ILE A 57 3.61 -13.85 4.15
CA ILE A 57 4.67 -13.67 3.17
C ILE A 57 4.91 -12.17 3.03
N ALA A 58 5.99 -11.68 3.62
CA ALA A 58 6.32 -10.26 3.69
C ALA A 58 7.33 -9.88 2.59
N ALA A 59 6.89 -9.05 1.64
CA ALA A 59 7.74 -8.50 0.60
C ALA A 59 8.47 -7.24 1.10
N CYS A 60 9.80 -7.27 1.03
CA CYS A 60 10.69 -6.18 1.42
C CYS A 60 11.49 -5.71 0.21
N ALA A 61 11.76 -4.42 0.09
CA ALA A 61 12.63 -3.84 -0.93
C ALA A 61 14.12 -4.11 -0.66
N THR A 62 14.48 -4.33 0.61
CA THR A 62 15.85 -4.58 1.05
C THR A 62 15.99 -5.94 1.73
N GLU A 63 17.12 -6.60 1.47
CA GLU A 63 17.44 -7.87 2.15
C GLU A 63 17.59 -7.67 3.66
N LYS A 64 18.15 -6.53 4.08
CA LYS A 64 18.30 -6.16 5.50
C LYS A 64 16.93 -6.08 6.20
N GLY A 65 15.98 -5.35 5.63
CA GLY A 65 14.62 -5.24 6.19
C GLY A 65 13.94 -6.62 6.30
N GLY A 66 14.13 -7.47 5.28
CA GLY A 66 13.64 -8.84 5.30
C GLY A 66 14.30 -9.72 6.38
N GLN A 67 15.60 -9.57 6.64
CA GLN A 67 16.31 -10.29 7.69
C GLN A 67 15.87 -9.85 9.09
N GLU A 68 15.78 -8.55 9.32
CA GLU A 68 15.32 -7.97 10.59
C GLU A 68 13.89 -8.42 10.90
N LEU A 69 12.98 -8.37 9.91
CA LEU A 69 11.61 -8.82 10.09
C LEU A 69 11.54 -10.33 10.44
N ARG A 70 12.29 -11.17 9.74
CA ARG A 70 12.38 -12.62 10.04
C ARG A 70 12.91 -12.89 11.44
N SER A 71 13.91 -12.13 11.90
CA SER A 71 14.54 -12.33 13.21
C SER A 71 13.58 -12.12 14.40
N CYS A 72 12.53 -11.33 14.20
CA CYS A 72 11.57 -10.93 15.24
C CYS A 72 10.21 -11.64 15.12
N CYS A 73 10.04 -12.58 14.18
CA CYS A 73 8.76 -13.24 13.88
C CYS A 73 8.87 -14.76 13.95
N SER A 74 7.74 -15.45 13.84
CA SER A 74 7.69 -16.91 13.85
C SER A 74 8.28 -17.53 12.57
N LEU A 75 8.55 -18.84 12.59
CA LEU A 75 9.00 -19.60 11.42
C LEU A 75 7.98 -19.64 10.27
N SER A 76 6.70 -19.32 10.55
CA SER A 76 5.63 -19.24 9.57
C SER A 76 5.69 -17.96 8.73
N LEU A 77 6.36 -16.92 9.21
CA LEU A 77 6.63 -15.74 8.41
C LEU A 77 7.78 -16.00 7.44
N LYS A 78 7.51 -15.83 6.16
CA LYS A 78 8.51 -15.85 5.09
C LYS A 78 8.69 -14.43 4.56
N THR A 79 9.89 -14.13 4.08
CA THR A 79 10.14 -12.87 3.38
C THR A 79 10.64 -13.13 1.97
N VAL A 80 10.34 -12.18 1.08
CA VAL A 80 10.76 -12.19 -0.32
C VAL A 80 11.23 -10.79 -0.70
N ASN A 81 12.28 -10.70 -1.50
CA ASN A 81 12.72 -9.43 -2.05
C ASN A 81 11.78 -8.98 -3.17
N LEU A 82 11.32 -7.73 -3.12
CA LEU A 82 10.40 -7.16 -4.09
C LEU A 82 10.77 -5.71 -4.39
N ASN A 83 11.26 -5.47 -5.60
CA ASN A 83 11.26 -4.15 -6.21
C ASN A 83 10.02 -4.00 -7.10
N LEU A 84 9.12 -3.09 -6.74
CA LEU A 84 7.89 -2.83 -7.50
C LEU A 84 8.13 -2.08 -8.82
N ALA A 85 9.29 -1.44 -9.01
CA ALA A 85 9.66 -0.85 -10.30
C ALA A 85 10.27 -1.87 -11.28
N ASP A 86 10.51 -3.11 -10.86
CA ASP A 86 11.13 -4.16 -11.68
C ASP A 86 10.15 -5.32 -11.91
N SER A 87 9.65 -5.45 -13.14
CA SER A 87 8.72 -6.51 -13.53
C SER A 87 9.30 -7.92 -13.35
N ASP A 88 10.61 -8.10 -13.48
CA ASP A 88 11.26 -9.39 -13.23
C ASP A 88 11.28 -9.68 -11.73
N SER A 89 11.52 -8.67 -10.89
CA SER A 89 11.39 -8.81 -9.43
C SER A 89 9.97 -9.17 -9.02
N ILE A 90 8.96 -8.55 -9.62
CA ILE A 90 7.55 -8.89 -9.38
C ILE A 90 7.30 -10.35 -9.78
N SER A 91 7.78 -10.77 -10.95
CA SER A 91 7.61 -12.14 -11.44
C SER A 91 8.24 -13.18 -10.52
N ARG A 92 9.45 -12.92 -10.01
CA ARG A 92 10.13 -13.77 -9.01
C ARG A 92 9.32 -13.86 -7.71
N ALA A 93 8.81 -12.73 -7.22
CA ALA A 93 7.99 -12.70 -6.00
C ALA A 93 6.67 -13.48 -6.17
N VAL A 94 6.00 -13.34 -7.31
CA VAL A 94 4.77 -14.09 -7.63
C VAL A 94 5.04 -15.59 -7.69
N ALA A 95 6.14 -16.01 -8.30
CA ALA A 95 6.55 -17.41 -8.33
C ALA A 95 6.78 -17.97 -6.91
N PHE A 96 7.44 -17.17 -6.05
CA PHE A 96 7.64 -17.51 -4.64
C PHE A 96 6.31 -17.66 -3.89
N VAL A 97 5.39 -16.70 -4.01
CA VAL A 97 4.06 -16.76 -3.39
C VAL A 97 3.26 -17.97 -3.89
N THR A 98 3.34 -18.26 -5.19
CA THR A 98 2.66 -19.42 -5.79
C THR A 98 3.17 -20.72 -5.17
N LYS A 99 4.48 -20.84 -4.95
CA LYS A 99 5.09 -22.00 -4.29
C LYS A 99 4.64 -22.13 -2.84
N GLU A 100 4.72 -21.06 -2.05
CA GLU A 100 4.37 -21.08 -0.63
C GLU A 100 2.88 -21.37 -0.39
N THR A 101 1.99 -20.87 -1.25
CA THR A 101 0.56 -21.17 -1.13
C THR A 101 0.20 -22.62 -1.45
N ALA A 102 1.12 -23.42 -2.02
CA ALA A 102 0.97 -24.85 -2.29
C ALA A 102 -0.38 -25.22 -2.93
N GLY A 103 -0.86 -24.40 -3.85
CA GLY A 103 -2.14 -24.60 -4.54
C GLY A 103 -3.40 -24.29 -3.72
N LYS A 104 -3.30 -23.86 -2.45
CA LYS A 104 -4.44 -23.41 -1.62
C LYS A 104 -4.96 -22.02 -2.03
N GLY A 105 -4.18 -21.28 -2.81
CA GLY A 105 -4.46 -19.90 -3.19
C GLY A 105 -4.05 -18.89 -2.12
N LEU A 106 -4.27 -17.61 -2.41
CA LEU A 106 -3.85 -16.49 -1.57
C LEU A 106 -5.07 -15.91 -0.82
N PHE A 107 -5.09 -16.03 0.50
CA PHE A 107 -6.22 -15.55 1.31
C PHE A 107 -6.28 -14.03 1.37
N GLY A 108 -5.12 -13.37 1.45
CA GLY A 108 -5.03 -11.92 1.53
C GLY A 108 -3.85 -11.38 0.73
N LEU A 109 -4.08 -10.30 0.00
CA LEU A 109 -3.08 -9.41 -0.56
C LEU A 109 -3.24 -8.06 0.14
N VAL A 110 -2.18 -7.58 0.76
CA VAL A 110 -2.10 -6.21 1.29
C VAL A 110 -1.09 -5.45 0.45
N SER A 111 -1.59 -4.58 -0.41
CA SER A 111 -0.77 -3.77 -1.31
C SER A 111 -0.48 -2.44 -0.64
N HIS A 112 0.80 -2.23 -0.37
CA HIS A 112 1.36 -1.01 0.18
C HIS A 112 2.73 -0.74 -0.47
N ALA A 113 2.94 0.48 -0.93
CA ALA A 113 4.25 0.95 -1.36
C ALA A 113 4.67 2.08 -0.41
N GLU A 114 5.75 1.84 0.34
CA GLU A 114 6.42 2.89 1.11
C GLU A 114 7.50 3.52 0.21
N GLY A 115 7.54 4.85 0.16
CA GLY A 115 8.52 5.58 -0.62
C GLY A 115 8.36 7.09 -0.46
N THR A 116 9.49 7.81 -0.39
CA THR A 116 9.51 9.26 -0.42
C THR A 116 9.45 9.74 -1.87
N ALA A 117 8.43 10.53 -2.20
CA ALA A 117 8.31 11.13 -3.51
C ALA A 117 9.03 12.50 -3.56
N PRO A 118 9.66 12.88 -4.68
CA PRO A 118 9.99 14.28 -4.92
C PRO A 118 8.69 15.10 -4.93
N VAL A 119 8.70 16.16 -4.14
CA VAL A 119 7.57 17.06 -3.93
C VAL A 119 8.10 18.47 -4.12
N ALA A 120 7.53 19.21 -5.05
CA ALA A 120 7.87 20.60 -5.36
C ALA A 120 6.73 21.24 -6.17
N PRO A 121 6.77 22.57 -6.41
CA PRO A 121 5.95 23.21 -7.44
C PRO A 121 6.04 22.47 -8.78
N THR A 122 4.93 22.44 -9.53
CA THR A 122 4.78 21.56 -10.70
C THR A 122 5.82 21.83 -11.80
N ASP A 123 6.18 23.08 -12.02
CA ASP A 123 7.17 23.50 -13.03
C ASP A 123 8.64 23.23 -12.60
N TRP A 124 8.88 22.81 -11.36
CA TRP A 124 10.19 22.32 -10.91
C TRP A 124 10.41 20.85 -11.27
N LEU A 125 9.32 20.14 -11.50
CA LEU A 125 9.29 18.70 -11.73
C LEU A 125 9.41 18.41 -13.22
N ARG A 126 10.10 17.32 -13.52
CA ARG A 126 10.19 16.74 -14.86
C ARG A 126 9.39 15.44 -14.89
N LEU A 127 9.09 14.96 -16.10
CA LEU A 127 8.29 13.75 -16.27
C LEU A 127 8.92 12.53 -15.58
N GLU A 128 10.25 12.46 -15.49
CA GLU A 128 10.97 11.39 -14.80
C GLU A 128 10.67 11.37 -13.28
N ASP A 129 10.43 12.54 -12.67
CA ASP A 129 10.06 12.62 -11.25
C ASP A 129 8.67 12.01 -11.02
N PHE A 130 7.75 12.15 -11.99
CA PHE A 130 6.44 11.48 -11.94
C PHE A 130 6.59 9.97 -12.12
N HIS A 131 7.36 9.51 -13.11
CA HIS A 131 7.64 8.09 -13.33
C HIS A 131 8.24 7.41 -12.10
N SER A 132 9.23 8.05 -11.46
CA SER A 132 9.90 7.49 -10.29
C SER A 132 8.94 7.09 -9.15
N VAL A 133 7.80 7.76 -9.04
CA VAL A 133 6.78 7.50 -8.02
C VAL A 133 5.68 6.58 -8.55
N MET A 134 5.17 6.87 -9.75
CA MET A 134 4.04 6.13 -10.33
C MET A 134 4.42 4.70 -10.72
N ASP A 135 5.64 4.48 -11.19
CA ASP A 135 6.11 3.15 -11.58
C ASP A 135 6.07 2.18 -10.38
N VAL A 136 6.41 2.66 -9.18
CA VAL A 136 6.37 1.88 -7.94
C VAL A 136 4.97 1.85 -7.31
N SER A 137 4.39 3.03 -7.06
CA SER A 137 3.22 3.19 -6.19
C SER A 137 1.88 3.03 -6.90
N LEU A 138 1.90 2.92 -8.23
CA LEU A 138 0.72 2.68 -9.06
C LEU A 138 0.92 1.46 -9.94
N LEU A 139 1.83 1.54 -10.93
CA LEU A 139 1.98 0.50 -11.95
C LEU A 139 2.48 -0.82 -11.35
N GLY A 140 3.49 -0.78 -10.49
CA GLY A 140 4.00 -1.97 -9.81
C GLY A 140 2.96 -2.65 -8.93
N LEU A 141 2.15 -1.87 -8.19
CA LEU A 141 1.05 -2.40 -7.37
C LEU A 141 -0.07 -3.01 -8.22
N ILE A 142 -0.39 -2.38 -9.36
CA ILE A 142 -1.34 -2.94 -10.33
C ILE A 142 -0.79 -4.27 -10.87
N GLU A 143 0.46 -4.28 -11.34
CA GLU A 143 1.08 -5.45 -11.96
C GLU A 143 1.10 -6.65 -11.01
N ILE A 144 1.57 -6.46 -9.78
CA ILE A 144 1.61 -7.55 -8.80
C ILE A 144 0.20 -8.04 -8.43
N THR A 145 -0.77 -7.12 -8.33
CA THR A 145 -2.17 -7.48 -8.07
C THR A 145 -2.72 -8.35 -9.21
N LEU A 146 -2.53 -7.93 -10.46
CA LEU A 146 -2.97 -8.66 -11.65
C LEU A 146 -2.34 -10.06 -11.71
N LYS A 147 -1.04 -10.17 -11.45
CA LYS A 147 -0.32 -11.46 -11.44
C LYS A 147 -0.78 -12.38 -10.30
N LEU A 148 -1.25 -11.85 -9.17
CA LEU A 148 -1.75 -12.62 -8.04
C LEU A 148 -3.26 -12.91 -8.09
N LEU A 149 -4.02 -12.29 -9.00
CA LEU A 149 -5.46 -12.51 -9.14
C LEU A 149 -5.87 -13.98 -9.27
N PRO A 150 -5.18 -14.85 -10.03
CA PRO A 150 -5.53 -16.26 -10.10
C PRO A 150 -5.51 -16.95 -8.72
N LEU A 151 -4.52 -16.63 -7.88
CA LEU A 151 -4.41 -17.18 -6.52
C LEU A 151 -5.49 -16.63 -5.59
N LEU A 152 -5.81 -15.33 -5.71
CA LEU A 152 -6.87 -14.68 -4.95
C LEU A 152 -8.24 -15.28 -5.29
N LYS A 153 -8.55 -15.46 -6.58
CA LYS A 153 -9.79 -16.10 -7.05
C LYS A 153 -9.92 -17.51 -6.50
N LYS A 154 -8.85 -18.29 -6.53
CA LYS A 154 -8.84 -19.66 -6.01
C LYS A 154 -9.21 -19.73 -4.53
N ALA A 155 -8.69 -18.81 -3.72
CA ALA A 155 -8.96 -18.76 -2.28
C ALA A 155 -10.23 -17.98 -1.91
N LYS A 156 -10.93 -17.37 -2.87
CA LYS A 156 -11.96 -16.33 -2.62
C LYS A 156 -11.44 -15.29 -1.63
N GLY A 157 -10.20 -14.85 -1.89
CA GLY A 157 -9.39 -14.06 -1.00
C GLY A 157 -9.81 -12.59 -0.91
N ARG A 158 -8.90 -11.77 -0.38
CA ARG A 158 -9.13 -10.35 -0.18
C ARG A 158 -7.95 -9.54 -0.68
N VAL A 159 -8.22 -8.39 -1.28
CA VAL A 159 -7.23 -7.36 -1.60
C VAL A 159 -7.51 -6.17 -0.71
N VAL A 160 -6.48 -5.71 0.00
CA VAL A 160 -6.52 -4.52 0.84
C VAL A 160 -5.45 -3.57 0.34
N ASN A 161 -5.86 -2.47 -0.28
CA ASN A 161 -4.95 -1.45 -0.76
C ASN A 161 -4.84 -0.38 0.34
N LEU A 162 -3.62 -0.20 0.87
CA LEU A 162 -3.32 0.85 1.84
C LEU A 162 -3.02 2.14 1.09
N ILE A 163 -3.93 3.11 1.18
CA ILE A 163 -3.86 4.38 0.46
C ILE A 163 -3.76 5.52 1.49
N ASN A 164 -2.93 6.51 1.22
CA ASN A 164 -2.76 7.65 2.12
C ASN A 164 -3.88 8.69 1.91
N THR A 165 -4.70 8.94 2.94
CA THR A 165 -5.89 9.82 2.94
C THR A 165 -5.60 11.29 2.70
N THR A 166 -4.34 11.71 2.73
CA THR A 166 -4.01 13.05 2.21
C THR A 166 -4.46 13.23 0.74
N GLY A 167 -4.87 12.15 0.06
CA GLY A 167 -5.52 12.12 -1.25
C GLY A 167 -6.81 12.92 -1.42
N LEU A 168 -7.53 13.36 -0.38
CA LEU A 168 -8.74 14.18 -0.63
C LEU A 168 -8.45 15.66 -0.98
N MET A 169 -7.20 16.10 -0.87
CA MET A 169 -6.76 17.45 -1.26
C MET A 169 -5.42 17.40 -2.02
N ALA A 170 -5.40 17.97 -3.22
CA ALA A 170 -4.21 18.10 -4.06
C ALA A 170 -3.30 19.24 -3.58
N PHE A 171 -2.81 19.15 -2.33
CA PHE A 171 -1.95 20.17 -1.72
C PHE A 171 -0.49 20.10 -2.20
N VAL A 172 -0.11 19.00 -2.84
CA VAL A 172 1.28 18.64 -3.09
C VAL A 172 1.45 18.21 -4.54
N GLY A 173 2.39 18.82 -5.27
CA GLY A 173 2.73 18.47 -6.65
C GLY A 173 3.40 17.10 -6.79
N GLY A 174 3.57 16.66 -8.03
CA GLY A 174 4.28 15.42 -8.39
C GLY A 174 3.44 14.15 -8.46
N GLY A 175 4.11 13.02 -8.67
CA GLY A 175 3.47 11.73 -8.98
C GLY A 175 2.73 11.06 -7.80
N TYR A 176 2.96 11.51 -6.56
CA TYR A 176 2.42 10.83 -5.37
C TYR A 176 0.88 10.88 -5.31
N LYS A 177 0.29 12.05 -5.51
CA LYS A 177 -1.19 12.21 -5.51
C LYS A 177 -1.83 11.48 -6.67
N LEU A 178 -1.23 11.56 -7.87
CA LEU A 178 -1.68 10.83 -9.04
C LEU A 178 -1.70 9.32 -8.80
N SER A 179 -0.66 8.77 -8.15
CA SER A 179 -0.61 7.35 -7.81
C SER A 179 -1.72 6.93 -6.83
N THR A 180 -2.04 7.78 -5.85
CA THR A 180 -3.10 7.54 -4.86
C THR A 180 -4.47 7.48 -5.52
N TRP A 181 -4.82 8.49 -6.32
CA TRP A 181 -6.10 8.51 -7.04
C TRP A 181 -6.20 7.40 -8.08
N GLY A 182 -5.10 7.11 -8.79
CA GLY A 182 -5.03 5.98 -9.71
C GLY A 182 -5.30 4.65 -9.01
N MET A 183 -4.74 4.45 -7.81
CA MET A 183 -4.99 3.26 -7.01
C MET A 183 -6.42 3.19 -6.47
N GLU A 184 -7.06 4.31 -6.14
CA GLU A 184 -8.47 4.35 -5.75
C GLU A 184 -9.38 3.90 -6.90
N ALA A 185 -9.21 4.51 -8.08
CA ALA A 185 -9.97 4.16 -9.28
C ALA A 185 -9.74 2.69 -9.70
N PHE A 186 -8.48 2.22 -9.64
CA PHE A 186 -8.15 0.82 -9.87
C PHE A 186 -8.86 -0.11 -8.88
N SER A 187 -8.83 0.23 -7.59
CA SER A 187 -9.46 -0.57 -6.53
C SER A 187 -10.97 -0.68 -6.71
N ASP A 188 -11.62 0.40 -7.11
CA ASP A 188 -13.07 0.44 -7.34
C ASP A 188 -13.49 -0.40 -8.54
N THR A 189 -12.72 -0.32 -9.63
CA THR A 189 -12.91 -1.16 -10.81
C THR A 189 -12.72 -2.63 -10.44
N LEU A 190 -11.59 -2.94 -9.80
CA LEU A 190 -11.24 -4.30 -9.38
C LEU A 190 -12.30 -4.89 -8.47
N ARG A 191 -12.86 -4.11 -7.53
CA ARG A 191 -13.92 -4.56 -6.62
C ARG A 191 -15.15 -5.06 -7.37
N ARG A 192 -15.58 -4.34 -8.40
CA ARG A 192 -16.77 -4.67 -9.18
C ARG A 192 -16.52 -5.92 -10.04
N GLU A 193 -15.38 -5.98 -10.70
CA GLU A 193 -15.01 -7.11 -11.57
C GLU A 193 -14.79 -8.40 -10.77
N MET A 194 -14.21 -8.29 -9.58
CA MET A 194 -13.85 -9.44 -8.76
C MET A 194 -15.00 -9.99 -7.90
N GLN A 195 -16.12 -9.27 -7.84
CA GLN A 195 -17.29 -9.64 -7.03
C GLN A 195 -17.82 -11.03 -7.36
N LEU A 196 -17.94 -11.37 -8.66
CA LEU A 196 -18.46 -12.67 -9.12
C LEU A 196 -17.54 -13.84 -8.75
N PHE A 197 -16.25 -13.57 -8.52
CA PHE A 197 -15.28 -14.57 -8.09
C PHE A 197 -15.20 -14.70 -6.55
N GLY A 198 -15.99 -13.93 -5.81
CA GLY A 198 -16.00 -13.92 -4.35
C GLY A 198 -14.76 -13.27 -3.72
N VAL A 199 -13.92 -12.59 -4.52
CA VAL A 199 -12.77 -11.84 -4.03
C VAL A 199 -13.22 -10.46 -3.58
N LYS A 200 -12.87 -10.08 -2.34
CA LYS A 200 -13.28 -8.80 -1.76
C LYS A 200 -12.14 -7.80 -1.89
N VAL A 201 -12.43 -6.58 -2.32
CA VAL A 201 -11.44 -5.50 -2.44
C VAL A 201 -11.83 -4.35 -1.52
N SER A 202 -10.90 -3.91 -0.69
CA SER A 202 -11.09 -2.81 0.24
C SER A 202 -9.93 -1.82 0.12
N ILE A 203 -10.27 -0.54 0.25
CA ILE A 203 -9.30 0.52 0.43
C ILE A 203 -9.25 0.82 1.92
N VAL A 204 -8.04 0.92 2.47
CA VAL A 204 -7.84 1.45 3.82
C VAL A 204 -7.09 2.75 3.68
N GLU A 205 -7.83 3.81 3.93
CA GLU A 205 -7.35 5.17 3.97
C GLU A 205 -6.71 5.46 5.33
N HIS A 206 -5.43 5.81 5.32
CA HIS A 206 -4.72 6.19 6.54
C HIS A 206 -4.13 7.61 6.47
N GLY A 207 -4.13 8.30 7.61
CA GLY A 207 -3.41 9.56 7.78
C GLY A 207 -1.91 9.36 8.03
N PHE A 208 -1.25 10.42 8.50
CA PHE A 208 0.16 10.37 8.89
C PHE A 208 0.36 9.42 10.08
N PHE A 209 1.14 8.37 9.87
CA PHE A 209 1.66 7.56 10.96
C PHE A 209 3.05 8.07 11.36
N ARG A 210 3.31 8.15 12.67
CA ARG A 210 4.63 8.50 13.25
C ARG A 210 5.77 7.56 12.83
N ALA A 211 5.47 6.48 12.12
CA ALA A 211 6.45 5.50 11.68
C ALA A 211 7.14 5.98 10.40
N GLY A 212 8.16 6.84 10.54
CA GLY A 212 9.26 6.99 9.57
C GLY A 212 8.98 7.62 8.19
N VAL A 213 7.73 7.86 7.79
CA VAL A 213 7.37 8.28 6.41
C VAL A 213 7.70 9.75 6.10
N VAL A 214 7.88 10.60 7.10
CA VAL A 214 8.25 12.02 6.91
C VAL A 214 9.56 12.27 7.63
N ASN A 215 10.67 11.88 7.00
CA ASN A 215 11.97 12.39 7.40
C ASN A 215 12.12 13.78 6.77
N SER A 216 12.06 14.83 7.59
CA SER A 216 12.24 16.23 7.17
C SER A 216 13.49 16.39 6.31
N ASP A 217 14.56 15.69 6.67
CA ASP A 217 15.87 15.80 6.03
C ASP A 217 15.82 15.26 4.59
N VAL A 218 15.03 14.21 4.34
CA VAL A 218 14.88 13.63 2.99
C VAL A 218 14.06 14.56 2.10
N ILE A 219 13.03 15.19 2.64
CA ILE A 219 12.19 16.15 1.93
C ILE A 219 13.02 17.40 1.58
N GLU A 220 13.78 17.92 2.55
CA GLU A 220 14.66 19.06 2.36
C GLU A 220 15.73 18.76 1.29
N GLN A 221 16.38 17.59 1.37
CA GLN A 221 17.34 17.17 0.35
C GLN A 221 16.72 17.05 -1.05
N HIS A 222 15.47 16.58 -1.15
CA HIS A 222 14.75 16.56 -2.43
C HIS A 222 14.46 17.97 -2.94
N LEU A 223 14.00 18.89 -2.09
CA LEU A 223 13.74 20.28 -2.45
C LEU A 223 15.01 21.00 -2.90
N VAL A 224 16.11 20.89 -2.15
CA VAL A 224 17.41 21.46 -2.52
C VAL A 224 17.90 20.90 -3.86
N ARG A 225 17.74 19.60 -4.08
CA ARG A 225 18.13 18.96 -5.34
C ARG A 225 17.29 19.49 -6.52
N LEU A 226 15.98 19.64 -6.33
CA LEU A 226 15.08 20.14 -7.36
C LEU A 226 15.36 21.62 -7.68
N TRP A 227 15.57 22.46 -6.65
CA TRP A 227 15.95 23.85 -6.79
C TRP A 227 17.24 24.03 -7.59
N ASN A 228 18.29 23.27 -7.26
CA ASN A 228 19.58 23.35 -7.96
C ASN A 228 19.52 22.86 -9.41
N ARG A 229 18.46 22.12 -9.79
CA ARG A 229 18.25 21.60 -11.15
C ARG A 229 17.41 22.55 -12.02
N LEU A 230 16.84 23.61 -11.46
CA LEU A 230 16.00 24.56 -12.19
C LEU A 230 16.78 25.29 -13.27
N THR A 231 16.09 25.66 -14.35
CA THR A 231 16.63 26.60 -15.32
C THR A 231 16.72 28.00 -14.69
N PRO A 232 17.64 28.86 -15.14
CA PRO A 232 17.72 30.23 -14.64
C PRO A 232 16.39 30.99 -14.74
N GLU A 233 15.67 30.81 -15.85
CA GLU A 233 14.35 31.42 -16.07
C GLU A 233 13.33 31.06 -14.98
N ILE A 234 13.22 29.77 -14.62
CA ILE A 234 12.30 29.33 -13.57
C ILE A 234 12.81 29.79 -12.21
N ARG A 235 14.12 29.66 -11.94
CA ARG A 235 14.69 30.08 -10.65
C ARG A 235 14.48 31.58 -10.40
N ASP A 236 14.66 32.41 -11.43
CA ASP A 236 14.48 33.85 -11.36
C ASP A 236 13.01 34.26 -11.20
N SER A 237 12.06 33.47 -11.73
CA SER A 237 10.62 33.75 -11.59
C SER A 237 10.12 33.54 -10.16
N TYR A 238 10.70 32.61 -9.41
CA TYR A 238 10.42 32.40 -7.99
C TYR A 238 11.26 33.33 -7.09
N GLY A 239 12.53 33.56 -7.45
CA GLY A 239 13.50 34.31 -6.66
C GLY A 239 14.00 33.54 -5.42
N GLU A 240 15.20 33.86 -4.94
CA GLU A 240 15.84 33.13 -3.82
C GLU A 240 15.04 33.17 -2.51
N LYS A 241 14.27 34.24 -2.27
CA LYS A 241 13.44 34.35 -1.06
C LYS A 241 12.36 33.27 -1.00
N TYR A 242 11.79 32.86 -2.14
CA TYR A 242 10.77 31.81 -2.19
C TYR A 242 11.29 30.45 -1.71
N PHE A 243 12.59 30.18 -1.87
CA PHE A 243 13.18 28.92 -1.45
C PHE A 243 13.62 28.92 0.03
N ILE A 244 13.94 30.11 0.57
CA ILE A 244 14.47 30.28 1.93
C ILE A 244 13.34 30.45 2.96
N ASP A 245 12.24 31.11 2.57
CA ASP A 245 11.07 31.42 3.42
C ASP A 245 10.01 30.28 3.37
#